data_AF-A0A961FVM4-F1
#
_entry.id   AF-A0A961FVM4-F1
#
_cell.length_a   1.000
_cell.length_b   1.000
_cell.length_c   1.000
_cell.angle_alpha   90.00
_cell.angle_beta   90.00
_cell.angle_gamma   90.00
#
_symmetry.space_group_name_H-M   'P 1'
#
loop_
_entity.id
_entity.type
_entity.pdbx_description
1 polymer ?
#
loop_
_entity_poly.entity_id
_entity_poly.type
_entity_poly.pdbx_seq_one_letter_code
_entity_poly.pdbx_strand_id
1 'polypeptide(L)' 'KAYAAACTPDFYVFDADLKLAYAGQFDASRPGQGGAIDGADLRRALDAVLDPGAGPEKAWIPSTGCNIKWKPGNAPDYFR' A
#
# COMPACT_ATOMS: atom_id res chain seq x y z
N LYS A 1 5.90 -11.66 6.76
CA LYS A 1 6.39 -11.07 8.03
C LYS A 1 7.45 -10.00 7.80
N ALA A 2 8.52 -10.25 7.03
CA ALA A 2 9.61 -9.27 6.83
C ALA A 2 9.15 -7.88 6.33
N TYR A 3 8.14 -7.83 5.45
CA TYR A 3 7.56 -6.58 4.93
C TYR A 3 6.50 -5.96 5.85
N ALA A 4 6.26 -6.54 7.02
CA ALA A 4 5.20 -6.15 7.94
C ALA A 4 3.77 -6.09 7.34
N ALA A 5 3.54 -6.73 6.19
CA ALA A 5 2.23 -6.81 5.55
C ALA A 5 1.16 -7.35 6.52
N ALA A 6 0.00 -6.70 6.49
CA ALA A 6 -1.08 -6.94 7.46
C ALA A 6 -2.37 -7.40 6.78
N CYS A 7 -2.66 -6.88 5.59
CA CYS A 7 -3.93 -7.13 4.91
C CYS A 7 -3.75 -7.50 3.43
N THR A 8 -4.87 -7.74 2.74
CA THR A 8 -4.92 -7.95 1.30
C THR A 8 -6.07 -7.12 0.71
N PRO A 9 -5.80 -6.20 -0.23
CA PRO A 9 -4.47 -5.85 -0.76
C PRO A 9 -3.63 -5.01 0.23
N ASP A 10 -2.31 -5.04 0.09
CA ASP A 10 -1.34 -4.23 0.85
C ASP A 10 -0.15 -3.92 -0.08
N PHE A 11 0.03 -2.66 -0.46
CA PHE A 11 0.96 -2.25 -1.53
C PHE A 11 2.24 -1.64 -0.96
N TYR A 12 3.37 -1.95 -1.60
CA TYR A 12 4.68 -1.41 -1.27
C TYR A 12 5.42 -1.04 -2.56
N VAL A 13 5.75 0.24 -2.73
CA VAL A 13 6.56 0.75 -3.86
C VAL A 13 7.93 1.14 -3.33
N PHE A 14 8.97 0.74 -4.06
CA PHE A 14 10.36 1.03 -3.75
C PHE A 14 10.99 1.86 -4.85
N ASP A 15 11.89 2.77 -4.49
CA ASP A 15 12.70 3.53 -5.44
C ASP A 15 13.89 2.69 -5.97
N ALA A 16 14.73 3.31 -6.81
CA ALA A 16 15.91 2.67 -7.39
C ALA A 16 16.96 2.21 -6.34
N ASP A 17 16.94 2.78 -5.14
CA ASP A 17 17.81 2.42 -4.02
C ASP A 17 17.16 1.36 -3.10
N LEU A 18 16.00 0.81 -3.49
CA LEU A 18 15.17 -0.08 -2.68
C LEU A 18 14.68 0.56 -1.37
N LYS A 19 14.57 1.89 -1.31
CA LYS A 19 13.93 2.58 -0.18
C LYS A 19 12.42 2.61 -0.40
N LEU A 20 11.68 2.44 0.69
CA LEU A 20 10.22 2.46 0.63
C LEU A 20 9.73 3.87 0.27
N ALA A 21 9.12 3.99 -0.90
CA ALA A 21 8.59 5.23 -1.46
C ALA A 21 7.07 5.36 -1.30
N TYR A 22 6.35 4.25 -1.10
CA TYR A 22 4.91 4.25 -0.84
C TYR A 22 4.47 2.96 -0.14
N ALA A 23 3.61 3.09 0.88
CA ALA A 23 2.89 1.99 1.51
C ALA A 23 1.48 2.42 1.89
N GLY A 24 0.51 2.17 1.01
CA GLY A 24 -0.83 2.73 1.12
C GLY A 24 -1.85 2.04 0.24
N GLN A 25 -3.02 2.66 0.09
CA GLN A 25 -4.13 2.17 -0.71
C GLN A 25 -3.84 2.14 -2.22
N PHE A 26 -4.68 1.43 -2.98
CA PHE A 26 -4.64 1.55 -4.44
C PHE A 26 -5.24 2.89 -4.90
N ASP A 27 -6.43 3.18 -4.41
CA ASP A 27 -7.22 4.40 -4.59
C ASP A 27 -8.23 4.55 -3.44
N ALA A 28 -9.12 5.53 -3.54
CA ALA A 28 -10.18 5.77 -2.58
C ALA A 28 -11.36 4.77 -2.66
N SER A 29 -11.39 3.85 -3.63
CA SER A 29 -12.51 2.94 -3.83
C SER A 29 -12.63 1.94 -2.68
N ARG A 30 -13.86 1.57 -2.31
CA ARG A 30 -14.15 0.57 -1.29
C ARG A 30 -15.32 -0.32 -1.72
N PRO A 31 -15.35 -1.60 -1.34
CA PRO A 31 -16.48 -2.47 -1.62
C PRO A 31 -17.81 -1.85 -1.17
N GLY A 32 -18.77 -1.74 -2.09
CA GLY A 32 -20.11 -1.22 -1.79
C GLY A 32 -20.24 0.30 -1.67
N GLN A 33 -19.15 1.08 -1.80
CA GLN A 33 -19.24 2.55 -1.74
C GLN A 33 -19.42 3.22 -3.12
N GLY A 34 -19.31 2.46 -4.21
CA GLY A 34 -19.31 3.01 -5.57
C GLY A 34 -18.07 3.87 -5.84
N GLY A 35 -18.10 4.65 -6.91
CA GLY A 35 -16.99 5.50 -7.34
C GLY A 35 -16.04 4.85 -8.35
N ALA A 36 -15.06 5.62 -8.80
CA ALA A 36 -14.04 5.15 -9.74
C ALA A 36 -13.03 4.23 -9.05
N ILE A 37 -12.63 3.18 -9.75
CA ILE A 37 -11.51 2.30 -9.40
C ILE A 37 -10.40 2.65 -10.38
N ASP A 38 -9.59 3.65 -10.03
CA ASP A 38 -8.67 4.31 -10.95
C ASP A 38 -7.19 4.12 -10.57
N GLY A 39 -6.90 3.67 -9.35
CA GLY A 39 -5.55 3.55 -8.82
C GLY A 39 -4.85 4.89 -8.63
N ALA A 40 -5.60 5.99 -8.44
CA ALA A 40 -5.04 7.34 -8.44
C ALA A 40 -3.90 7.53 -7.42
N ASP A 41 -3.98 6.92 -6.24
CA ASP A 41 -2.92 7.00 -5.24
C ASP A 41 -1.66 6.21 -5.68
N LEU A 42 -1.84 4.94 -6.07
CA LEU A 42 -0.70 4.12 -6.50
C LEU A 42 -0.03 4.67 -7.77
N ARG A 43 -0.81 5.22 -8.72
CA ARG A 43 -0.27 5.85 -9.94
C ARG A 43 0.59 7.06 -9.61
N ARG A 44 0.09 7.97 -8.76
CA ARG A 44 0.86 9.14 -8.33
C ARG A 44 2.14 8.75 -7.61
N ALA A 45 2.11 7.72 -6.77
CA ALA A 45 3.30 7.19 -6.12
C ALA A 45 4.33 6.66 -7.13
N LEU A 46 3.88 5.95 -8.17
CA LEU A 46 4.76 5.47 -9.24
C LEU A 46 5.31 6.63 -10.07
N ASP A 47 4.47 7.62 -10.42
CA ASP A 47 4.89 8.81 -11.16
C ASP A 47 5.96 9.58 -10.38
N ALA A 48 5.83 9.72 -9.05
CA ALA A 48 6.82 10.37 -8.20
C ALA A 48 8.16 9.61 -8.09
N VAL A 49 8.13 8.27 -8.22
CA VAL A 49 9.35 7.45 -8.31
C VAL A 49 10.03 7.63 -9.67
N LEU A 50 9.26 7.77 -10.74
CA LEU A 50 9.77 7.94 -12.10
C LEU A 50 10.25 9.37 -12.39
N ASP A 51 9.60 10.37 -11.79
CA ASP A 51 9.95 11.79 -11.85
C ASP A 51 10.05 12.39 -10.44
N PRO A 52 11.25 12.36 -9.82
CA PRO A 52 11.48 12.87 -8.46
C PRO A 52 11.15 14.37 -8.28
N GLY A 53 11.02 15.12 -9.38
CA GLY A 53 10.62 16.53 -9.36
C GLY A 53 9.18 16.77 -8.89
N ALA A 54 8.34 15.72 -8.89
CA ALA A 54 6.95 15.80 -8.42
C ALA A 54 6.80 15.96 -6.90
N GLY A 55 7.88 15.73 -6.14
CA GLY A 55 7.90 15.82 -4.67
C GLY A 55 7.21 14.63 -3.99
N PRO A 56 7.53 14.34 -2.71
CA PRO A 56 6.92 13.21 -2.01
C PRO A 56 5.43 13.46 -1.81
N GLU A 57 4.61 12.43 -2.01
CA GLU A 57 3.19 12.50 -1.68
C GLU A 57 2.98 12.83 -0.19
N LYS A 58 1.87 13.54 0.09
CA LYS A 58 1.32 13.70 1.44
C LYS A 58 1.17 12.35 2.14
N ALA A 59 1.02 12.38 3.47
CA ALA A 59 0.73 11.21 4.30
C ALA A 59 -0.19 10.21 3.59
N TRP A 60 0.32 9.00 3.36
CA TRP A 60 -0.41 7.96 2.61
C TRP A 60 -1.58 7.44 3.44
N ILE A 61 -2.69 7.15 2.77
CA ILE A 61 -3.82 6.45 3.38
C ILE A 61 -3.50 4.95 3.36
N PRO A 62 -3.57 4.25 4.50
CA PRO A 62 -3.29 2.81 4.55
C PRO A 62 -4.22 2.00 3.64
N SER A 63 -3.67 0.93 3.07
CA SER A 63 -4.48 -0.12 2.43
C SER A 63 -5.50 -0.69 3.43
N THR A 64 -6.64 -1.13 2.92
CA THR A 64 -7.70 -1.74 3.74
C THR A 64 -8.22 -2.99 3.06
N GLY A 65 -8.27 -4.09 3.81
CA GLY A 65 -8.78 -5.35 3.29
C GLY A 65 -8.80 -6.44 4.36
N CYS A 66 -9.09 -7.68 3.92
CA CYS A 66 -9.03 -8.82 4.81
C CYS A 66 -7.62 -9.01 5.37
N ASN A 67 -7.50 -9.49 6.60
CA ASN A 67 -6.20 -9.86 7.15
C ASN A 67 -5.53 -10.97 6.32
N ILE A 68 -4.19 -10.99 6.32
CA ILE A 68 -3.42 -12.11 5.77
C ILE A 68 -3.78 -13.39 6.53
N LYS A 69 -4.02 -14.47 5.77
CA LYS A 69 -4.35 -15.79 6.31
C LYS A 69 -3.05 -16.52 6.69
N TRP A 70 -2.54 -16.21 7.88
CA TRP A 70 -1.32 -16.83 8.40
C TRP A 70 -1.51 -18.32 8.70
N LYS A 71 -0.50 -19.13 8.40
CA LYS A 71 -0.45 -20.54 8.84
C LYS A 71 -0.44 -20.60 10.39
N PRO A 72 -0.95 -21.68 11.01
CA PRO A 72 -0.83 -21.87 12.46
C PRO A 72 0.61 -21.68 12.95
N GLY A 73 0.78 -20.94 14.05
CA GLY A 73 2.09 -20.61 14.63
C GLY A 73 2.93 -19.57 13.85
N ASN A 74 2.45 -19.07 12.70
CA ASN A 74 3.20 -18.15 11.84
C ASN A 74 2.66 -16.72 11.79
N ALA A 75 1.66 -16.40 12.59
CA ALA A 75 1.23 -15.03 12.77
C ALA A 75 2.40 -14.14 13.26
N PRO A 76 2.47 -12.87 12.83
CA PRO A 76 3.40 -11.88 13.40
C PRO A 76 2.87 -11.32 14.72
N ASP A 77 3.74 -10.69 15.51
CA ASP A 77 3.38 -10.16 16.83
C ASP A 77 2.37 -9.00 16.77
N TYR A 78 2.29 -8.31 15.62
CA TYR A 78 1.31 -7.27 15.35
C TYR A 78 -0.08 -7.81 14.93
N PHE A 79 -0.24 -9.13 14.79
CA PHE A 79 -1.51 -9.77 14.41
C PHE A 79 -2.42 -10.07 15.61
N ARG A 80 -2.41 -9.22 16.65
CA ARG A 80 -3.26 -9.41 17.84
C ARG A 80 -4.60 -8.70 17.73
#